data_AF-A0A961S709-F1
#
_entry.id   AF-A0A961S709-F1
#
_cell.length_a   1.000
_cell.length_b   1.000
_cell.length_c   1.000
_cell.angle_alpha   90.00
_cell.angle_beta   90.00
_cell.angle_gamma   90.00
#
_symmetry.space_group_name_H-M   'P 1'
#
loop_
_entity.id
_entity.type
_entity.pdbx_description
1 polymer ?
#
loop_
_entity_poly.entity_id
_entity_poly.type
_entity_poly.pdbx_seq_one_letter_code
_entity_poly.pdbx_strand_id
1 'polypeptide(L)'
;GGEAAAAETVAGGGGKDTIDLILGGAFDFGGVSISAVERVRFSGFGGALALADSQIGGTGGRIAIVIGNAGVDHLTVTGTAVDLSGVTFSNWSASDTIAIVGEAGASNVLTGSSRDDVITGGNLDDVIAGGAGADDMNGGGGIDTLSYAGDSTGVVINLSTGTADFGDAAGDVFSGFTNVIGGSGDDTLGGDAAGNVLEGRGGDDVLVGGTGVDFLYGGGGNDTFLYNFDEEVEPLEVIDGGGGNFDK
;
A
#
# COMPACT_ATOMS: atom_id res chain seq x y z
N GLY A 1 1.22 32.12 -14.26
CA GLY A 1 1.95 32.17 -12.99
C GLY A 1 1.22 33.11 -12.08
N GLY A 2 0.27 32.58 -11.31
CA GLY A 2 -0.28 33.23 -10.13
C GLY A 2 -0.05 32.23 -9.00
N GLU A 3 0.59 32.67 -7.93
CA GLU A 3 0.70 31.89 -6.70
C GLU A 3 -0.70 31.76 -6.11
N ALA A 4 -1.24 30.54 -6.09
CA ALA A 4 -2.44 30.26 -5.32
C ALA A 4 -2.09 30.52 -3.85
N ALA A 5 -2.75 31.49 -3.23
CA ALA A 5 -2.55 31.81 -1.82
C ALA A 5 -3.38 30.85 -0.95
N ALA A 6 -2.92 30.62 0.29
CA ALA A 6 -3.66 29.83 1.28
C ALA A 6 -5.11 30.32 1.41
N ALA A 7 -6.07 29.38 1.46
CA ALA A 7 -7.53 29.60 1.48
C ALA A 7 -8.23 29.93 0.15
N GLU A 8 -7.62 29.68 -1.01
CA GLU A 8 -8.31 29.73 -2.30
C GLU A 8 -9.17 28.47 -2.53
N THR A 9 -10.46 28.66 -2.86
CA THR A 9 -11.37 27.58 -3.27
C THR A 9 -11.46 27.56 -4.79
N VAL A 10 -11.07 26.44 -5.41
CA VAL A 10 -11.26 26.21 -6.85
C VAL A 10 -12.35 25.15 -7.06
N ALA A 11 -13.37 25.50 -7.84
CA ALA A 11 -14.51 24.63 -8.14
C ALA A 11 -14.69 24.47 -9.65
N GLY A 12 -14.74 23.23 -10.15
CA GLY A 12 -14.89 22.93 -11.59
C GLY A 12 -16.31 23.14 -12.12
N GLY A 13 -17.33 22.91 -11.28
CA GLY A 13 -18.72 23.04 -11.69
C GLY A 13 -19.21 21.76 -12.35
N GLY A 14 -19.80 21.85 -13.55
CA GLY A 14 -20.34 20.69 -14.26
C GLY A 14 -19.54 20.41 -15.53
N GLY A 15 -19.08 19.16 -15.70
CA GLY A 15 -18.26 18.78 -16.85
C GLY A 15 -17.13 17.86 -16.42
N LYS A 16 -16.03 17.85 -17.19
CA LYS A 16 -14.74 17.32 -16.75
C LYS A 16 -13.80 18.50 -16.60
N ASP A 17 -13.42 18.78 -15.38
CA ASP A 17 -12.57 19.89 -14.99
C ASP A 17 -11.15 19.40 -14.70
N THR A 18 -10.17 20.23 -15.03
CA THR A 18 -8.76 19.93 -14.78
C THR A 18 -8.03 21.19 -14.35
N ILE A 19 -7.26 21.08 -13.26
CA ILE A 19 -6.35 22.11 -12.81
C ILE A 19 -4.93 21.67 -13.14
N ASP A 20 -4.19 22.49 -13.90
CA ASP A 20 -2.78 22.29 -14.17
C ASP A 20 -1.95 23.30 -13.35
N LEU A 21 -1.11 22.78 -12.45
CA LEU A 21 -0.23 23.54 -11.59
C LEU A 21 1.21 23.38 -12.09
N ILE A 22 1.77 24.47 -12.61
CA ILE A 22 3.17 24.54 -13.04
C ILE A 22 3.97 25.19 -11.93
N LEU A 23 4.74 24.38 -11.23
CA LEU A 23 5.55 24.76 -10.09
C LEU A 23 6.95 25.19 -10.57
N GLY A 24 7.60 26.07 -9.80
CA GLY A 24 8.98 26.52 -10.05
C GLY A 24 9.95 26.11 -8.94
N GLY A 25 9.53 25.20 -8.05
CA GLY A 25 10.22 24.80 -6.82
C GLY A 25 9.29 24.04 -5.88
N ALA A 26 9.69 23.92 -4.60
CA ALA A 26 8.85 23.30 -3.58
C ALA A 26 7.53 24.08 -3.40
N PHE A 27 6.43 23.35 -3.25
CA PHE A 27 5.09 23.90 -3.09
C PHE A 27 4.33 23.13 -2.03
N ASP A 28 3.76 23.85 -1.07
CA ASP A 28 2.90 23.29 -0.03
C ASP A 28 1.44 23.54 -0.44
N PHE A 29 0.69 22.45 -0.64
CA PHE A 29 -0.73 22.53 -0.99
C PHE A 29 -1.63 22.72 0.25
N GLY A 30 -1.05 22.74 1.46
CA GLY A 30 -1.72 22.88 2.73
C GLY A 30 -2.68 24.08 2.78
N GLY A 31 -3.95 23.81 3.04
CA GLY A 31 -5.00 24.84 3.14
C GLY A 31 -5.63 25.29 1.82
N VAL A 32 -5.30 24.65 0.69
CA VAL A 32 -6.05 24.81 -0.57
C VAL A 32 -7.17 23.77 -0.61
N SER A 33 -8.41 24.23 -0.84
CA SER A 33 -9.58 23.35 -0.95
C SER A 33 -10.02 23.25 -2.41
N ILE A 34 -9.91 22.05 -2.98
CA ILE A 34 -10.42 21.74 -4.32
C ILE A 34 -11.70 20.93 -4.18
N SER A 35 -12.72 21.31 -4.95
CA SER A 35 -14.03 20.66 -4.93
C SER A 35 -14.58 20.54 -6.35
N ALA A 36 -15.30 19.46 -6.66
CA ALA A 36 -15.90 19.25 -7.98
C ALA A 36 -14.89 19.44 -9.13
N VAL A 37 -13.69 18.85 -9.00
CA VAL A 37 -12.65 18.82 -10.03
C VAL A 37 -12.23 17.36 -10.20
N GLU A 38 -12.28 16.85 -11.43
CA GLU A 38 -11.99 15.45 -11.69
C GLU A 38 -10.48 15.16 -11.72
N ARG A 39 -9.65 16.19 -11.94
CA ARG A 39 -8.19 16.04 -12.07
C ARG A 39 -7.40 17.27 -11.64
N VAL A 40 -6.37 17.05 -10.84
CA VAL A 40 -5.26 18.01 -10.67
C VAL A 40 -3.99 17.40 -11.25
N ARG A 41 -3.21 18.20 -11.97
CA ARG A 41 -1.88 17.86 -12.47
C ARG A 41 -0.84 18.79 -11.86
N PHE A 42 0.23 18.20 -11.35
CA PHE A 42 1.42 18.94 -10.92
C PHE A 42 2.53 18.75 -11.96
N SER A 43 3.25 19.83 -12.30
CA SER A 43 4.38 19.77 -13.23
C SER A 43 5.45 20.79 -12.89
N GLY A 44 6.70 20.52 -13.27
CA GLY A 44 7.80 21.49 -13.21
C GLY A 44 8.40 21.77 -11.82
N PHE A 45 7.96 21.07 -10.78
CA PHE A 45 8.65 21.10 -9.49
C PHE A 45 10.04 20.48 -9.67
N GLY A 46 11.06 21.11 -9.09
CA GLY A 46 12.42 20.55 -9.00
C GLY A 46 12.81 20.50 -7.53
N GLY A 47 12.65 19.34 -6.92
CA GLY A 47 12.79 19.12 -5.47
C GLY A 47 11.59 18.40 -4.87
N ALA A 48 11.14 18.82 -3.68
CA ALA A 48 10.09 18.16 -2.93
C ALA A 48 8.69 18.74 -3.21
N LEU A 49 7.71 17.87 -3.46
CA LEU A 49 6.27 18.16 -3.41
C LEU A 49 5.68 17.43 -2.19
N ALA A 50 4.99 18.15 -1.31
CA ALA A 50 4.36 17.57 -0.13
C ALA A 50 2.84 17.68 -0.23
N LEU A 51 2.15 16.56 0.03
CA LEU A 51 0.69 16.45 -0.04
C LEU A 51 0.14 15.78 1.23
N ALA A 52 -1.09 16.11 1.59
CA ALA A 52 -1.86 15.42 2.62
C ALA A 52 -2.85 14.42 2.00
N ASP A 53 -3.26 13.38 2.74
CA ASP A 53 -4.27 12.40 2.30
C ASP A 53 -5.55 13.06 1.75
N SER A 54 -6.03 14.13 2.38
CA SER A 54 -7.19 14.90 1.94
C SER A 54 -7.05 15.53 0.55
N GLN A 55 -5.86 15.57 -0.01
CA GLN A 55 -5.55 16.11 -1.34
C GLN A 55 -5.44 15.01 -2.39
N ILE A 56 -5.43 13.74 -1.97
CA ILE A 56 -5.22 12.57 -2.82
C ILE A 56 -6.56 11.81 -2.94
N GLY A 57 -6.87 11.26 -4.13
CA GLY A 57 -8.03 10.37 -4.28
C GLY A 57 -8.61 10.22 -5.68
N GLY A 58 -8.84 8.97 -6.08
CA GLY A 58 -9.67 8.51 -7.20
C GLY A 58 -10.90 7.79 -6.65
N THR A 59 -12.12 8.28 -6.84
CA THR A 59 -12.94 8.02 -8.04
C THR A 59 -13.85 9.24 -8.34
N GLY A 60 -13.38 10.44 -7.95
CA GLY A 60 -14.20 11.65 -7.88
C GLY A 60 -13.64 12.98 -8.42
N GLY A 61 -12.35 13.30 -8.57
CA GLY A 61 -11.13 12.87 -7.85
C GLY A 61 -10.48 14.09 -7.17
N ARG A 62 -9.22 14.00 -6.73
CA ARG A 62 -8.43 15.17 -6.30
C ARG A 62 -7.05 15.24 -6.93
N ILE A 63 -6.30 14.15 -7.06
CA ILE A 63 -5.07 14.11 -7.87
C ILE A 63 -5.11 12.85 -8.71
N ALA A 64 -4.85 12.99 -10.01
CA ALA A 64 -4.79 11.84 -10.91
C ALA A 64 -3.46 11.74 -11.66
N ILE A 65 -2.69 12.84 -11.75
CA ILE A 65 -1.41 12.85 -12.47
C ILE A 65 -0.39 13.71 -11.72
N VAL A 66 0.80 13.18 -11.50
CA VAL A 66 1.99 13.91 -11.06
C VAL A 66 3.04 13.85 -12.17
N ILE A 67 3.58 15.00 -12.56
CA ILE A 67 4.56 15.12 -13.66
C ILE A 67 5.86 15.68 -13.10
N GLY A 68 6.93 14.90 -13.21
CA GLY A 68 8.29 15.34 -12.86
C GLY A 68 8.93 16.23 -13.94
N ASN A 69 10.16 16.67 -13.68
CA ASN A 69 11.03 17.34 -14.65
C ASN A 69 12.21 16.42 -15.04
N ALA A 70 13.31 16.98 -15.57
CA ALA A 70 14.51 16.19 -15.92
C ALA A 70 15.51 16.00 -14.76
N GLY A 71 15.31 16.72 -13.65
CA GLY A 71 16.04 16.59 -12.40
C GLY A 71 15.39 15.60 -11.46
N VAL A 72 15.99 15.43 -10.27
CA VAL A 72 15.49 14.52 -9.23
C VAL A 72 14.31 15.15 -8.51
N ASP A 73 13.22 14.41 -8.45
CA ASP A 73 11.95 14.79 -7.88
C ASP A 73 11.59 13.90 -6.69
N HIS A 74 11.07 14.51 -5.62
CA HIS A 74 10.66 13.82 -4.41
C HIS A 74 9.20 14.14 -4.11
N LEU A 75 8.32 13.14 -4.07
CA LEU A 75 6.95 13.28 -3.57
C LEU A 75 6.88 12.74 -2.14
N THR A 76 6.30 13.51 -1.23
CA THR A 76 5.91 13.02 0.10
C THR A 76 4.42 13.20 0.30
N VAL A 77 3.75 12.13 0.72
CA VAL A 77 2.33 12.12 1.06
C VAL A 77 2.19 11.70 2.51
N THR A 78 1.46 12.48 3.31
CA THR A 78 1.22 12.15 4.72
C THR A 78 -0.27 12.04 5.00
N GLY A 79 -0.67 11.04 5.79
CA GLY A 79 -2.02 10.98 6.32
C GLY A 79 -2.45 9.59 6.77
N THR A 80 -3.70 9.50 7.21
CA THR A 80 -4.27 8.28 7.80
C THR A 80 -4.88 7.34 6.76
N ALA A 81 -5.25 7.86 5.59
CA ALA A 81 -5.89 7.09 4.53
C ALA A 81 -5.35 7.54 3.16
N VAL A 82 -4.16 7.07 2.79
CA VAL A 82 -3.48 7.41 1.53
C VAL A 82 -3.73 6.31 0.50
N ASP A 83 -4.11 6.70 -0.72
CA ASP A 83 -4.26 5.77 -1.85
C ASP A 83 -3.70 6.40 -3.13
N LEU A 84 -2.55 5.88 -3.59
CA LEU A 84 -1.89 6.28 -4.83
C LEU A 84 -2.13 5.32 -6.00
N SER A 85 -2.90 4.26 -5.82
CA SER A 85 -3.09 3.21 -6.84
C SER A 85 -3.68 3.75 -8.15
N GLY A 86 -4.47 4.83 -8.07
CA GLY A 86 -5.06 5.53 -9.23
C GLY A 86 -4.23 6.68 -9.80
N VAL A 87 -3.05 6.99 -9.22
CA VAL A 87 -2.23 8.15 -9.61
C VAL A 87 -1.24 7.76 -10.71
N THR A 88 -1.24 8.53 -11.80
CA THR A 88 -0.26 8.35 -12.89
C THR A 88 0.96 9.25 -12.69
N PHE A 89 2.15 8.65 -12.72
CA PHE A 89 3.43 9.36 -12.62
C PHE A 89 4.12 9.44 -13.99
N SER A 90 4.19 10.64 -14.56
CA SER A 90 4.77 10.90 -15.90
C SER A 90 6.08 11.67 -15.82
N ASN A 91 7.04 11.35 -16.69
CA ASN A 91 8.41 11.89 -16.66
C ASN A 91 9.19 11.58 -15.37
N TRP A 92 8.83 10.49 -14.69
CA TRP A 92 9.57 10.01 -13.52
C TRP A 92 10.64 9.01 -13.95
N SER A 93 11.88 9.33 -13.60
CA SER A 93 13.08 8.53 -13.70
C SER A 93 13.23 7.58 -12.49
N ALA A 94 14.21 6.67 -12.55
CA ALA A 94 14.55 5.80 -11.43
C ALA A 94 15.27 6.52 -10.27
N SER A 95 15.55 7.82 -10.40
CA SER A 95 16.15 8.62 -9.32
C SER A 95 15.12 9.42 -8.54
N ASP A 96 13.88 9.46 -9.02
CA ASP A 96 12.77 10.13 -8.35
C ASP A 96 12.20 9.22 -7.28
N THR A 97 11.71 9.78 -6.17
CA THR A 97 11.25 8.99 -5.02
C THR A 97 9.84 9.37 -4.60
N ILE A 98 9.03 8.38 -4.23
CA ILE A 98 7.73 8.58 -3.59
C ILE A 98 7.85 8.10 -2.14
N ALA A 99 7.41 8.93 -1.20
CA ALA A 99 7.34 8.58 0.20
C ALA A 99 5.90 8.74 0.72
N ILE A 100 5.36 7.70 1.32
CA ILE A 100 4.08 7.70 2.02
C ILE A 100 4.34 7.54 3.51
N VAL A 101 3.82 8.46 4.32
CA VAL A 101 4.06 8.50 5.77
C VAL A 101 2.71 8.54 6.48
N GLY A 102 2.42 7.48 7.23
CA GLY A 102 1.27 7.41 8.11
C GLY A 102 1.41 8.30 9.35
N GLU A 103 0.29 8.52 10.02
CA GLU A 103 0.23 9.38 11.20
C GLU A 103 0.51 8.56 12.46
N ALA A 104 1.57 8.91 13.19
CA ALA A 104 2.05 8.18 14.36
C ALA A 104 1.03 7.93 15.50
N GLY A 105 -0.08 8.67 15.52
CA GLY A 105 -1.13 8.59 16.55
C GLY A 105 -2.45 7.96 16.10
N ALA A 106 -2.49 7.36 14.91
CA ALA A 106 -3.66 6.73 14.33
C ALA A 106 -3.27 5.46 13.58
N SER A 107 -4.18 4.48 13.53
CA SER A 107 -4.12 3.40 12.54
C SER A 107 -4.26 3.98 11.14
N ASN A 108 -3.51 3.46 10.19
CA ASN A 108 -3.40 3.98 8.83
C ASN A 108 -3.80 2.92 7.81
N VAL A 109 -4.37 3.37 6.70
CA VAL A 109 -4.57 2.56 5.49
C VAL A 109 -3.79 3.23 4.38
N LEU A 110 -2.69 2.62 3.98
CA LEU A 110 -1.73 3.18 3.06
C LEU A 110 -1.64 2.28 1.84
N THR A 111 -1.89 2.85 0.67
CA THR A 111 -1.74 2.18 -0.62
C THR A 111 -0.80 3.00 -1.49
N GLY A 112 0.32 2.39 -1.88
CA GLY A 112 1.27 2.93 -2.82
C GLY A 112 0.75 2.91 -4.25
N SER A 113 1.68 3.04 -5.17
CA SER A 113 1.46 3.39 -6.55
C SER A 113 1.79 2.20 -7.47
N SER A 114 2.31 2.51 -8.66
CA SER A 114 2.80 1.50 -9.62
C SER A 114 4.31 1.65 -9.86
N ARG A 115 4.98 2.30 -8.91
CA ARG A 115 6.40 2.63 -8.90
C ARG A 115 6.95 2.32 -7.52
N ASP A 116 8.25 2.14 -7.44
CA ASP A 116 8.99 1.99 -6.21
C ASP A 116 8.65 3.11 -5.20
N ASP A 117 7.97 2.71 -4.12
CA ASP A 117 7.49 3.55 -3.04
C ASP A 117 8.27 3.27 -1.75
N VAL A 118 8.44 4.31 -0.91
CA VAL A 118 8.87 4.16 0.47
C VAL A 118 7.67 4.41 1.37
N ILE A 119 7.21 3.41 2.11
CA ILE A 119 5.99 3.50 2.92
C ILE A 119 6.30 3.24 4.39
N THR A 120 5.86 4.15 5.25
CA THR A 120 5.96 3.99 6.72
C THR A 120 4.57 4.15 7.32
N GLY A 121 4.12 3.17 8.11
CA GLY A 121 2.86 3.20 8.85
C GLY A 121 2.91 4.18 10.02
N GLY A 122 3.22 3.68 11.21
CA GLY A 122 3.09 4.48 12.42
C GLY A 122 3.45 3.71 13.68
N ASN A 123 2.75 4.01 14.78
CA ASN A 123 2.92 3.28 16.06
C ASN A 123 1.68 2.46 16.44
N LEU A 124 0.65 2.46 15.61
CA LEU A 124 -0.60 1.75 15.83
C LEU A 124 -0.83 0.78 14.68
N ASP A 125 -1.85 -0.06 14.80
CA ASP A 125 -2.12 -1.13 13.83
C ASP A 125 -2.45 -0.57 12.44
N ASP A 126 -1.57 -0.80 11.48
CA ASP A 126 -1.66 -0.26 10.12
C ASP A 126 -1.96 -1.35 9.08
N VAL A 127 -2.56 -0.94 7.96
CA VAL A 127 -2.72 -1.78 6.76
C VAL A 127 -1.98 -1.10 5.62
N ILE A 128 -0.96 -1.77 5.09
CA ILE A 128 -0.05 -1.22 4.08
C ILE A 128 -0.04 -2.13 2.86
N ALA A 129 -0.27 -1.54 1.69
CA ALA A 129 -0.10 -2.17 0.39
C ALA A 129 0.88 -1.33 -0.44
N GLY A 130 1.97 -1.93 -0.91
CA GLY A 130 2.93 -1.27 -1.80
C GLY A 130 2.32 -0.95 -3.16
N GLY A 131 1.62 -1.93 -3.73
CA GLY A 131 1.16 -1.86 -5.11
C GLY A 131 2.19 -2.54 -5.99
N ALA A 132 2.33 -2.09 -7.24
CA ALA A 132 3.37 -2.61 -8.12
C ALA A 132 4.63 -1.76 -7.99
N GLY A 133 5.80 -2.38 -8.08
CA GLY A 133 7.08 -1.69 -7.88
C GLY A 133 7.98 -2.56 -7.03
N ALA A 134 9.19 -2.10 -6.76
CA ALA A 134 10.01 -2.64 -5.69
C ALA A 134 9.92 -1.68 -4.50
N ASP A 135 9.07 -1.99 -3.53
CA ASP A 135 8.71 -1.07 -2.45
C ASP A 135 9.52 -1.33 -1.17
N ASP A 136 9.81 -0.26 -0.42
CA ASP A 136 10.40 -0.33 0.93
C ASP A 136 9.33 0.01 1.97
N MET A 137 8.82 -1.01 2.66
CA MET A 137 7.67 -0.91 3.54
C MET A 137 8.03 -1.18 5.00
N ASN A 138 7.58 -0.30 5.89
CA ASN A 138 7.75 -0.45 7.33
C ASN A 138 6.42 -0.22 8.05
N GLY A 139 5.88 -1.28 8.68
CA GLY A 139 4.67 -1.20 9.51
C GLY A 139 4.86 -0.26 10.71
N GLY A 140 6.07 -0.25 11.28
CA GLY A 140 6.40 0.54 12.46
C GLY A 140 6.15 -0.23 13.75
N GLY A 141 5.38 0.34 14.66
CA GLY A 141 4.93 -0.35 15.87
C GLY A 141 3.44 -0.63 15.80
N GLY A 142 2.97 -1.68 16.47
CA GLY A 142 1.57 -2.10 16.40
C GLY A 142 1.47 -3.53 15.92
N ILE A 143 0.26 -3.94 15.56
CA ILE A 143 -0.03 -5.19 14.86
C ILE A 143 -0.37 -4.84 13.41
N ASP A 144 0.67 -4.80 12.57
CA ASP A 144 0.56 -4.28 11.21
C ASP A 144 0.31 -5.39 10.19
N THR A 145 -0.41 -5.04 9.14
CA THR A 145 -0.82 -5.96 8.06
C THR A 145 -0.19 -5.54 6.74
N LEU A 146 0.60 -6.45 6.17
CA LEU A 146 1.13 -6.35 4.81
C LEU A 146 0.08 -6.89 3.84
N SER A 147 -0.35 -6.08 2.88
CA SER A 147 -1.49 -6.40 2.03
C SER A 147 -1.11 -6.39 0.55
N TYR A 148 -1.29 -7.56 -0.08
CA TYR A 148 -1.22 -7.76 -1.53
C TYR A 148 -2.61 -7.91 -2.13
N ALA A 149 -3.61 -7.31 -1.48
CA ALA A 149 -5.01 -7.43 -1.83
C ALA A 149 -5.38 -7.02 -3.27
N GLY A 150 -4.53 -6.23 -3.93
CA GLY A 150 -4.69 -5.81 -5.33
C GLY A 150 -4.10 -6.79 -6.35
N ASP A 151 -3.24 -7.71 -5.92
CA ASP A 151 -2.59 -8.66 -6.81
C ASP A 151 -3.56 -9.73 -7.33
N SER A 152 -3.32 -10.18 -8.56
CA SER A 152 -4.14 -11.22 -9.21
C SER A 152 -3.29 -12.32 -9.83
N THR A 153 -1.99 -12.35 -9.52
CA THR A 153 -1.03 -13.28 -10.10
C THR A 153 -0.58 -14.36 -9.14
N GLY A 154 -0.56 -14.06 -7.83
CA GLY A 154 -0.01 -14.89 -6.76
C GLY A 154 1.28 -14.27 -6.22
N VAL A 155 1.40 -14.19 -4.89
CA VAL A 155 2.58 -13.69 -4.18
C VAL A 155 3.21 -14.75 -3.29
N VAL A 156 4.53 -14.63 -3.06
CA VAL A 156 5.27 -15.45 -2.10
C VAL A 156 5.80 -14.57 -0.99
N ILE A 157 5.19 -14.67 0.19
CA ILE A 157 5.53 -13.87 1.37
C ILE A 157 6.00 -14.78 2.49
N ASN A 158 7.07 -14.39 3.17
CA ASN A 158 7.51 -15.05 4.39
C ASN A 158 8.01 -14.04 5.41
N LEU A 159 7.24 -13.83 6.48
CA LEU A 159 7.56 -12.88 7.55
C LEU A 159 8.84 -13.26 8.31
N SER A 160 9.10 -14.56 8.53
CA SER A 160 10.28 -15.02 9.28
C SER A 160 11.62 -14.72 8.59
N THR A 161 11.63 -14.70 7.26
CA THR A 161 12.84 -14.48 6.44
C THR A 161 12.88 -13.10 5.78
N GLY A 162 11.76 -12.36 5.81
CA GLY A 162 11.58 -11.13 5.06
C GLY A 162 11.56 -11.35 3.55
N THR A 163 11.10 -12.51 3.08
CA THR A 163 11.01 -12.81 1.64
C THR A 163 9.72 -12.22 1.07
N ALA A 164 9.85 -11.47 -0.03
CA ALA A 164 8.76 -11.02 -0.89
C ALA A 164 9.16 -11.30 -2.35
N ASP A 165 8.35 -12.06 -3.09
CA ASP A 165 8.61 -12.37 -4.49
C ASP A 165 7.30 -12.65 -5.24
N PHE A 166 7.37 -12.59 -6.57
CA PHE A 166 6.24 -12.70 -7.51
C PHE A 166 5.18 -11.61 -7.38
N GLY A 167 4.35 -11.48 -8.41
CA GLY A 167 3.28 -10.50 -8.49
C GLY A 167 3.71 -9.09 -8.09
N ASP A 168 2.83 -8.42 -7.35
CA ASP A 168 3.08 -7.12 -6.74
C ASP A 168 4.15 -7.15 -5.62
N ALA A 169 4.54 -8.33 -5.11
CA ALA A 169 5.58 -8.47 -4.09
C ALA A 169 7.02 -8.49 -4.65
N ALA A 170 7.18 -8.52 -5.97
CA ALA A 170 8.46 -8.77 -6.61
C ALA A 170 9.46 -7.62 -6.43
N GLY A 171 10.44 -7.81 -5.55
CA GLY A 171 11.48 -6.82 -5.26
C GLY A 171 11.20 -5.97 -4.03
N ASP A 172 10.06 -6.17 -3.38
CA ASP A 172 9.72 -5.53 -2.12
C ASP A 172 10.70 -5.92 -1.02
N VAL A 173 10.91 -4.97 -0.11
CA VAL A 173 11.54 -5.18 1.18
C VAL A 173 10.58 -4.68 2.23
N PHE A 174 10.32 -5.49 3.25
CA PHE A 174 9.39 -5.12 4.30
C PHE A 174 9.92 -5.41 5.71
N SER A 175 9.38 -4.70 6.69
CA SER A 175 9.65 -4.94 8.12
C SER A 175 8.50 -4.46 9.00
N GLY A 176 8.42 -4.99 10.22
CA GLY A 176 7.41 -4.56 11.20
C GLY A 176 6.00 -5.08 10.93
N PHE A 177 5.82 -6.13 10.13
CA PHE A 177 4.51 -6.71 9.84
C PHE A 177 4.27 -7.99 10.64
N THR A 178 3.05 -8.14 11.15
CA THR A 178 2.60 -9.34 11.89
C THR A 178 1.61 -10.17 11.09
N ASN A 179 0.87 -9.54 10.17
CA ASN A 179 -0.18 -10.18 9.39
C ASN A 179 0.09 -10.03 7.90
N VAL A 180 -0.45 -10.95 7.09
CA VAL A 180 -0.37 -10.90 5.64
C VAL A 180 -1.74 -11.16 5.03
N ILE A 181 -2.11 -10.33 4.05
CA ILE A 181 -3.26 -10.54 3.18
C ILE A 181 -2.73 -10.79 1.76
N GLY A 182 -3.07 -11.93 1.18
CA GLY A 182 -2.82 -12.31 -0.19
C GLY A 182 -3.70 -11.58 -1.22
N GLY A 183 -3.59 -12.02 -2.47
CA GLY A 183 -4.25 -11.47 -3.63
C GLY A 183 -5.49 -12.27 -4.04
N SER A 184 -5.64 -12.44 -5.35
CA SER A 184 -6.68 -13.27 -5.96
C SER A 184 -6.12 -14.36 -6.88
N GLY A 185 -4.80 -14.52 -6.86
CA GLY A 185 -4.07 -15.60 -7.51
C GLY A 185 -3.59 -16.62 -6.47
N ASP A 186 -2.87 -17.64 -6.91
CA ASP A 186 -2.41 -18.72 -6.03
C ASP A 186 -1.24 -18.21 -5.16
N ASP A 187 -1.49 -17.96 -3.88
CA ASP A 187 -0.52 -17.37 -2.97
C ASP A 187 0.27 -18.41 -2.15
N THR A 188 1.48 -18.04 -1.72
CA THR A 188 2.23 -18.78 -0.69
C THR A 188 2.57 -17.83 0.45
N LEU A 189 1.88 -17.99 1.58
CA LEU A 189 1.98 -17.10 2.73
C LEU A 189 2.60 -17.81 3.93
N GLY A 190 3.72 -17.29 4.42
CA GLY A 190 4.42 -17.77 5.60
C GLY A 190 4.48 -16.71 6.71
N GLY A 191 4.05 -17.08 7.90
CA GLY A 191 4.19 -16.28 9.11
C GLY A 191 5.60 -16.35 9.73
N ASP A 192 5.69 -16.01 11.01
CA ASP A 192 6.92 -16.02 11.80
C ASP A 192 6.75 -16.78 13.12
N ALA A 193 7.39 -16.30 14.19
CA ALA A 193 7.30 -16.92 15.51
C ALA A 193 6.29 -16.23 16.44
N ALA A 194 5.67 -15.13 15.99
CA ALA A 194 4.57 -14.48 16.68
C ALA A 194 3.24 -15.13 16.29
N GLY A 195 2.13 -14.71 16.91
CA GLY A 195 0.82 -15.10 16.41
C GLY A 195 0.48 -14.26 15.18
N ASN A 196 0.30 -14.90 14.03
CA ASN A 196 0.03 -14.24 12.76
C ASN A 196 -1.43 -14.43 12.31
N VAL A 197 -1.94 -13.45 11.57
CA VAL A 197 -3.14 -13.61 10.75
C VAL A 197 -2.70 -13.68 9.28
N LEU A 198 -2.96 -14.81 8.63
CA LEU A 198 -2.67 -15.03 7.21
C LEU A 198 -3.98 -15.26 6.45
N GLU A 199 -4.26 -14.46 5.43
CA GLU A 199 -5.47 -14.57 4.60
C GLU A 199 -5.09 -14.74 3.11
N GLY A 200 -5.33 -15.91 2.52
CA GLY A 200 -5.05 -16.20 1.09
C GLY A 200 -6.06 -15.55 0.14
N ARG A 201 -7.29 -15.35 0.60
CA ARG A 201 -8.43 -14.74 -0.11
C ARG A 201 -8.96 -15.55 -1.28
N GLY A 202 -8.30 -15.59 -2.43
CA GLY A 202 -8.82 -16.32 -3.58
C GLY A 202 -7.70 -16.84 -4.44
N GLY A 203 -7.87 -18.03 -5.02
CA GLY A 203 -6.74 -18.79 -5.57
C GLY A 203 -6.61 -20.10 -4.81
N ASP A 204 -5.78 -21.01 -5.30
CA ASP A 204 -5.43 -22.23 -4.55
C ASP A 204 -4.17 -21.93 -3.70
N ASP A 205 -4.37 -21.58 -2.42
CA ASP A 205 -3.31 -20.98 -1.61
C ASP A 205 -2.51 -21.98 -0.75
N VAL A 206 -1.28 -21.65 -0.39
CA VAL A 206 -0.44 -22.38 0.58
C VAL A 206 -0.14 -21.50 1.78
N LEU A 207 -0.64 -21.86 2.95
CA LEU A 207 -0.48 -21.10 4.20
C LEU A 207 0.37 -21.88 5.22
N VAL A 208 1.35 -21.19 5.81
CA VAL A 208 2.23 -21.71 6.86
C VAL A 208 2.27 -20.71 8.01
N GLY A 209 1.60 -21.00 9.12
CA GLY A 209 1.55 -20.09 10.28
C GLY A 209 2.94 -19.84 10.88
N GLY A 210 3.70 -20.92 11.09
CA GLY A 210 4.98 -20.85 11.78
C GLY A 210 4.83 -21.38 13.20
N THR A 211 5.45 -20.72 14.17
CA THR A 211 5.22 -21.03 15.59
C THR A 211 4.40 -19.91 16.20
N GLY A 212 3.50 -20.21 17.12
CA GLY A 212 2.66 -19.19 17.73
C GLY A 212 1.21 -19.67 17.77
N VAL A 213 0.30 -18.72 18.00
CA VAL A 213 -1.14 -18.99 17.86
C VAL A 213 -1.60 -18.21 16.65
N ASP A 214 -1.77 -18.94 15.56
CA ASP A 214 -2.04 -18.37 14.25
C ASP A 214 -3.52 -18.49 13.86
N PHE A 215 -3.94 -17.58 12.99
CA PHE A 215 -5.24 -17.60 12.35
C PHE A 215 -5.01 -17.67 10.84
N LEU A 216 -5.31 -18.83 10.26
CA LEU A 216 -5.06 -19.11 8.86
C LEU A 216 -6.40 -19.20 8.12
N TYR A 217 -6.59 -18.30 7.16
CA TYR A 217 -7.79 -18.19 6.34
C TYR A 217 -7.42 -18.45 4.88
N GLY A 218 -7.80 -19.60 4.35
CA GLY A 218 -7.54 -19.93 2.94
C GLY A 218 -8.38 -19.04 2.01
N GLY A 219 -9.69 -19.00 2.25
CA GLY A 219 -10.60 -18.18 1.46
C GLY A 219 -11.27 -19.00 0.36
N GLY A 220 -11.15 -18.56 -0.89
CA GLY A 220 -11.82 -19.15 -2.04
C GLY A 220 -10.87 -19.90 -2.96
N GLY A 221 -10.91 -21.23 -2.91
CA GLY A 221 -10.12 -22.11 -3.78
C GLY A 221 -9.88 -23.43 -3.09
N ASN A 222 -8.83 -24.16 -3.48
CA ASN A 222 -8.39 -25.39 -2.83
C ASN A 222 -7.10 -25.12 -2.06
N ASP A 223 -7.26 -24.69 -0.81
CA ASP A 223 -6.15 -24.20 0.00
C ASP A 223 -5.44 -25.34 0.75
N THR A 224 -4.14 -25.16 0.96
CA THR A 224 -3.26 -26.09 1.69
C THR A 224 -2.66 -25.40 2.90
N PHE A 225 -2.87 -25.98 4.09
CA PHE A 225 -2.27 -25.51 5.34
C PHE A 225 -1.13 -26.45 5.74
N LEU A 226 0.10 -25.93 5.82
CA LEU A 226 1.27 -26.73 6.17
C LEU A 226 1.65 -26.56 7.64
N TYR A 227 1.83 -27.70 8.30
CA TYR A 227 2.25 -27.81 9.69
C TYR A 227 3.63 -28.46 9.78
N ASN A 228 4.55 -27.82 10.49
CA ASN A 228 5.78 -28.48 10.90
C ASN A 228 5.48 -29.33 12.15
N PHE A 229 5.14 -30.61 11.95
CA PHE A 229 4.79 -31.56 13.02
C PHE A 229 5.93 -31.88 14.02
N ASP A 230 7.09 -31.24 13.89
CA ASP A 230 8.22 -31.41 14.82
C ASP A 230 8.11 -30.51 16.07
N GLU A 231 7.12 -29.62 16.14
CA GLU A 231 6.78 -28.85 17.33
C GLU A 231 5.27 -29.01 17.63
N GLU A 232 4.91 -29.11 18.91
CA GLU A 232 3.52 -29.41 19.33
C GLU A 232 2.55 -28.42 18.67
N VAL A 233 1.55 -28.93 17.94
CA VAL A 233 0.42 -28.10 17.51
C VAL A 233 -0.22 -27.52 18.77
N GLU A 234 -0.03 -26.23 18.99
CA GLU A 234 -0.61 -25.55 20.14
C GLU A 234 -2.14 -25.61 19.99
N PRO A 235 -2.89 -25.98 21.03
CA PRO A 235 -4.32 -26.31 20.94
C PRO A 235 -5.24 -25.12 20.61
N LEU A 236 -4.70 -23.98 20.17
CA LEU A 236 -5.40 -22.72 19.96
C LEU A 236 -5.30 -22.18 18.52
N GLU A 237 -4.60 -22.86 17.61
CA GLU A 237 -4.55 -22.43 16.21
C GLU A 237 -5.92 -22.56 15.54
N VAL A 238 -6.33 -21.53 14.80
CA VAL A 238 -7.61 -21.48 14.10
C VAL A 238 -7.38 -21.57 12.61
N ILE A 239 -7.85 -22.67 12.01
CA ILE A 239 -7.82 -22.90 10.57
C ILE A 239 -9.24 -22.77 10.02
N ASP A 240 -9.41 -21.88 9.07
CA ASP A 240 -10.60 -21.85 8.21
C ASP A 240 -10.17 -22.14 6.77
N GLY A 241 -10.45 -23.36 6.30
CA GLY A 241 -10.21 -23.74 4.91
C GLY A 241 -11.22 -23.16 3.91
N GLY A 242 -12.05 -22.22 4.34
CA GLY A 242 -12.88 -21.42 3.46
C GLY A 242 -13.89 -22.24 2.65
N GLY A 243 -14.17 -21.78 1.43
CA GLY A 243 -15.17 -22.37 0.53
C GLY A 243 -14.72 -23.64 -0.20
N GLY A 244 -13.50 -24.12 0.09
CA GLY A 244 -12.82 -25.23 -0.59
C GLY A 244 -13.05 -26.61 0.02
N ASN A 245 -12.57 -27.64 -0.68
CA ASN A 245 -12.64 -29.01 -0.22
C ASN A 245 -11.46 -29.29 0.73
N PHE A 246 -11.72 -29.24 2.05
CA PHE A 246 -10.74 -29.55 3.10
C PHE A 246 -10.30 -31.03 2.99
N ASP A 247 -9.24 -31.32 2.22
CA ASP A 247 -8.69 -32.67 2.18
C ASP A 247 -7.71 -32.85 3.35
N LYS A 248 -8.00 -33.84 4.19
CA LYS A 248 -7.26 -34.15 5.41
C LYS A 248 -6.09 -35.09 5.14
#